data_AF-A0A173QW59-F1
#
_entry.id   AF-A0A173QW59-F1
#
_cell.length_a   1.000
_cell.length_b   1.000
_cell.length_c   1.000
_cell.angle_alpha   90.00
_cell.angle_beta   90.00
_cell.angle_gamma   90.00
#
_symmetry.space_group_name_H-M   'P 1'
#
loop_
_entity.id
_entity.type
_entity.pdbx_description
1 polymer ?
#
loop_
_entity_poly.entity_id
_entity_poly.type
_entity_poly.pdbx_seq_one_letter_code
_entity_poly.pdbx_strand_id
1 'polypeptide(L)'
;MNLQMDGRKADNYSSNAQKIRVITEDWVNNNMFCPYCGNKYVSHFENNRPVADFFCPSCKEEYELKSKGASISNKINDGAYNTMIERITSINNPNFFFMHYNKISLQIENFVMVPKYFFSPDIIEKRKPLAETARRAGWTGCNILLNRIPNEGRIYIVQNEKEISVKKIMEKVHRTEFLRGSKLETRGWMLDVLNCVNIIEDRDFTLEQMYSFEKMLAEKHPDNHHIKDKIRQQLQMLRDNGIIEFIGRGRYRKNN
;
A
#
# COMPACT_ATOMS: atom_id res chain seq x y z
N MET A 1 11.41 -1.90 -18.29
CA MET A 1 12.18 -2.37 -17.12
C MET A 1 12.73 -3.75 -17.46
N ASN A 2 13.81 -4.21 -16.83
CA ASN A 2 14.14 -5.64 -16.92
C ASN A 2 13.40 -6.35 -15.78
N LEU A 3 12.51 -7.30 -16.04
CA LEU A 3 11.76 -7.99 -14.96
C LEU A 3 12.52 -9.18 -14.34
N GLN A 4 13.68 -9.52 -14.90
CA GLN A 4 14.55 -10.57 -14.40
C GLN A 4 15.56 -9.99 -13.41
N MET A 5 15.59 -10.49 -12.18
CA MET A 5 16.60 -10.09 -11.19
C MET A 5 17.91 -10.87 -11.38
N ASP A 6 19.03 -10.28 -10.95
CA ASP A 6 20.37 -10.89 -11.04
C ASP A 6 20.79 -11.51 -9.69
N GLY A 7 20.82 -12.84 -9.64
CA GLY A 7 21.20 -13.59 -8.43
C GLY A 7 22.69 -13.45 -8.04
N ARG A 8 23.57 -13.13 -8.99
CA ARG A 8 25.04 -13.11 -8.78
C ARG A 8 25.48 -12.06 -7.76
N LYS A 9 24.68 -11.01 -7.58
CA LYS A 9 24.92 -9.94 -6.60
C LYS A 9 24.94 -10.45 -5.15
N ALA A 10 24.35 -11.61 -4.89
CA ALA A 10 24.19 -12.17 -3.56
C ALA A 10 25.11 -13.37 -3.26
N ASP A 11 26.07 -13.69 -4.14
CA ASP A 11 26.92 -14.89 -4.01
C ASP A 11 27.74 -14.91 -2.71
N ASN A 12 28.12 -13.73 -2.19
CA ASN A 12 28.89 -13.58 -0.95
C ASN A 12 28.05 -13.71 0.34
N TYR A 13 26.72 -13.87 0.23
CA TYR A 13 25.85 -13.97 1.40
C TYR A 13 25.47 -15.42 1.67
N SER A 14 25.41 -15.83 2.94
CA SER A 14 25.00 -17.19 3.33
C SER A 14 23.50 -17.30 3.63
N SER A 15 22.89 -16.23 4.17
CA SER A 15 21.49 -16.20 4.53
C SER A 15 20.60 -15.91 3.33
N ASN A 16 19.63 -16.79 3.03
CA ASN A 16 18.63 -16.56 1.98
C ASN A 16 17.87 -15.24 2.15
N ALA A 17 17.61 -14.82 3.39
CA ALA A 17 16.95 -13.55 3.66
C ALA A 17 17.82 -12.34 3.29
N GLN A 18 19.15 -12.44 3.49
CA GLN A 18 20.07 -11.39 3.05
C GLN A 18 20.31 -11.44 1.54
N LYS A 19 20.42 -12.64 0.95
CA LYS A 19 20.53 -12.80 -0.50
C LYS A 19 19.39 -12.11 -1.21
N ILE A 20 18.14 -12.41 -0.83
CA ILE A 20 17.00 -11.81 -1.49
C ILE A 20 16.95 -10.30 -1.31
N ARG A 21 17.27 -9.80 -0.11
CA ARG A 21 17.32 -8.36 0.17
C ARG A 21 18.25 -7.63 -0.80
N VAL A 22 19.47 -8.14 -0.96
CA VAL A 22 20.47 -7.55 -1.87
C VAL A 22 20.01 -7.61 -3.32
N ILE A 23 19.45 -8.75 -3.75
CA ILE A 23 18.96 -8.93 -5.13
C ILE A 23 17.81 -7.96 -5.44
N THR A 24 16.83 -7.84 -4.54
CA THR A 24 15.64 -7.02 -4.78
C THR A 24 15.92 -5.53 -4.63
N GLU A 25 16.79 -5.13 -3.70
CA GLU A 25 17.22 -3.75 -3.56
C GLU A 25 18.06 -3.27 -4.76
N ASP A 26 19.00 -4.09 -5.24
CA ASP A 26 19.79 -3.79 -6.46
C ASP A 26 18.86 -3.64 -7.68
N TRP A 27 17.86 -4.50 -7.81
CA TRP A 27 16.88 -4.40 -8.89
C TRP A 27 16.13 -3.06 -8.85
N VAL A 28 15.61 -2.66 -7.68
CA VAL A 28 14.88 -1.39 -7.54
C VAL A 28 15.79 -0.21 -7.86
N ASN A 29 17.02 -0.19 -7.33
CA ASN A 29 17.97 0.90 -7.58
C ASN A 29 18.27 1.09 -9.07
N ASN A 30 18.32 0.00 -9.84
CA ASN A 30 18.69 0.03 -11.26
C ASN A 30 17.50 0.23 -12.22
N ASN A 31 16.28 -0.12 -11.79
CA ASN A 31 15.11 -0.15 -12.68
C ASN A 31 14.01 0.84 -12.31
N MET A 32 13.95 1.32 -11.06
CA MET A 32 12.77 2.00 -10.56
C MET A 32 12.85 3.52 -10.72
N PHE A 33 11.86 4.08 -11.41
CA PHE A 33 11.59 5.52 -11.47
C PHE A 33 10.79 5.97 -10.24
N CYS A 34 10.62 7.28 -10.02
CA CYS A 34 9.74 7.79 -8.96
C CYS A 34 8.27 7.82 -9.41
N PRO A 35 7.34 7.07 -8.76
CA PRO A 35 5.93 7.04 -9.17
C PRO A 35 5.18 8.37 -9.03
N TYR A 36 5.66 9.29 -8.19
CA TYR A 36 5.02 10.59 -8.00
C TYR A 36 5.41 11.61 -9.07
N CYS A 37 6.71 11.83 -9.28
CA CYS A 37 7.19 12.91 -10.16
C CYS A 37 7.78 12.42 -11.50
N GLY A 38 7.87 11.12 -11.72
CA GLY A 38 8.45 10.55 -12.94
C GLY A 38 9.98 10.67 -13.04
N ASN A 39 10.67 11.09 -11.97
CA ASN A 39 12.13 11.11 -11.97
C ASN A 39 12.68 9.74 -12.35
N LYS A 40 13.66 9.71 -13.26
CA LYS A 40 14.09 8.49 -13.94
C LYS A 40 14.55 7.37 -12.98
N TYR A 41 15.12 7.75 -11.85
CA TYR A 41 15.62 6.81 -10.84
C TYR A 41 15.22 7.24 -9.43
N VAL A 42 14.87 6.27 -8.59
CA VAL A 42 15.01 6.40 -7.13
C VAL A 42 16.44 6.09 -6.75
N SER A 43 16.88 6.58 -5.60
CA SER A 43 18.22 6.37 -5.06
C SER A 43 18.13 5.61 -3.75
N HIS A 44 19.04 4.65 -3.55
CA HIS A 44 19.16 3.93 -2.30
C HIS A 44 19.69 4.85 -1.19
N PHE A 45 19.16 4.71 0.03
CA PHE A 45 19.71 5.35 1.21
C PHE A 45 21.00 4.65 1.68
N GLU A 46 21.80 5.31 2.51
CA GLU A 46 22.89 4.61 3.18
C GLU A 46 22.38 3.44 4.03
N ASN A 47 23.12 2.33 4.02
CA ASN A 47 22.75 1.12 4.76
C ASN A 47 22.49 1.42 6.25
N ASN A 48 21.49 0.74 6.82
CA ASN A 48 21.05 0.87 8.22
C ASN A 48 20.35 2.19 8.58
N ARG A 49 19.96 3.01 7.60
CA ARG A 49 19.01 4.09 7.86
C ARG A 49 17.67 3.49 8.31
N PRO A 50 17.15 3.89 9.48
CA PRO A 50 15.81 3.48 9.88
C PRO A 50 14.78 3.98 8.85
N VAL A 51 13.70 3.22 8.69
CA VAL A 51 12.42 3.66 8.10
C VAL A 51 12.29 3.60 6.57
N ALA A 52 13.32 3.83 5.76
CA ALA A 52 13.20 3.78 4.29
C ALA A 52 14.45 3.25 3.60
N ASP A 53 14.25 2.56 2.48
CA ASP A 53 15.33 1.96 1.68
C ASP A 53 15.72 2.86 0.49
N PHE A 54 14.75 3.62 -0.05
CA PHE A 54 14.93 4.47 -1.22
C PHE A 54 14.33 5.86 -1.03
N PHE A 55 14.82 6.82 -1.81
CA PHE A 55 14.22 8.14 -1.97
C PHE A 55 14.26 8.63 -3.41
N CYS A 56 13.34 9.52 -3.76
CA CYS A 56 13.43 10.27 -4.99
C CYS A 56 14.32 11.52 -4.80
N PRO A 57 15.41 11.70 -5.57
CA PRO A 57 16.24 12.89 -5.45
C PRO A 57 15.52 14.18 -5.87
N SER A 58 14.47 14.08 -6.70
CA SER A 58 13.67 15.21 -7.18
C SER A 58 12.60 15.63 -6.16
N CYS A 59 11.60 14.79 -5.89
CA CYS A 59 10.46 15.14 -5.02
C CYS A 59 10.61 14.73 -3.56
N LYS A 60 11.73 14.09 -3.17
CA LYS A 60 12.05 13.66 -1.80
C LYS A 60 11.10 12.64 -1.18
N GLU A 61 10.20 12.04 -1.97
CA GLU A 61 9.40 10.91 -1.50
C GLU A 61 10.29 9.72 -1.15
N GLU A 62 10.00 9.10 -0.01
CA GLU A 62 10.73 7.96 0.53
C GLU A 62 9.93 6.67 0.33
N TYR A 63 10.63 5.55 0.17
CA TYR A 63 10.05 4.25 -0.10
C TYR A 63 10.74 3.15 0.72
N GLU A 64 9.96 2.24 1.27
CA GLU A 64 10.41 1.00 1.88
C GLU A 64 10.02 -0.20 1.01
N LEU A 65 10.94 -1.12 0.76
CA LEU A 65 10.75 -2.31 -0.05
C LEU A 65 10.43 -3.51 0.83
N LYS A 66 9.37 -4.24 0.47
CA LYS A 66 9.06 -5.57 1.01
C LYS A 66 8.93 -6.54 -0.15
N SER A 67 9.72 -7.61 -0.13
CA SER A 67 9.72 -8.64 -1.17
C SER A 67 9.27 -9.99 -0.63
N LYS A 68 8.52 -10.76 -1.43
CA LYS A 68 8.05 -12.09 -1.08
C LYS A 68 8.08 -13.01 -2.30
N GLY A 69 8.70 -14.17 -2.16
CA GLY A 69 8.76 -15.20 -3.21
C GLY A 69 7.52 -16.10 -3.31
N ALA A 70 6.40 -15.63 -2.77
CA ALA A 70 5.11 -16.32 -2.75
C ALA A 70 4.03 -15.23 -2.86
N SER A 71 2.81 -15.61 -3.22
CA SER A 71 1.75 -14.64 -3.50
C SER A 71 1.66 -13.52 -2.44
N ILE A 72 1.68 -12.28 -2.93
CA ILE A 72 1.53 -11.07 -2.12
C ILE A 72 0.08 -10.67 -1.92
N SER A 73 -0.88 -11.33 -2.58
CA SER A 73 -2.24 -10.81 -2.76
C SER A 73 -2.98 -10.42 -1.47
N ASN A 74 -2.67 -11.09 -0.36
CA ASN A 74 -3.40 -10.91 0.89
C ASN A 74 -2.58 -10.19 1.97
N LYS A 75 -1.38 -10.70 2.30
CA LYS A 75 -0.56 -10.15 3.38
C LYS A 75 0.94 -10.38 3.21
N ILE A 76 1.70 -9.45 3.79
CA ILE A 76 3.16 -9.43 3.79
C ILE A 76 3.68 -9.26 5.21
N ASN A 77 4.73 -10.00 5.54
CA ASN A 77 5.36 -9.90 6.85
C ASN A 77 6.13 -8.58 6.96
N ASP A 78 6.04 -7.95 8.13
CA ASP A 78 6.83 -6.77 8.46
C ASP A 78 7.57 -6.95 9.79
N GLY A 79 8.27 -5.91 10.23
CA GLY A 79 9.05 -5.84 11.45
C GLY A 79 8.21 -5.85 12.74
N ALA A 80 8.68 -5.09 13.73
CA ALA A 80 8.04 -5.04 15.04
C ALA A 80 6.69 -4.30 14.98
N TYR A 81 5.66 -4.87 15.63
CA TYR A 81 4.31 -4.31 15.58
C TYR A 81 4.24 -2.86 16.11
N ASN A 82 4.80 -2.61 17.30
CA ASN A 82 4.71 -1.28 17.93
C ASN A 82 5.41 -0.21 17.08
N THR A 83 6.61 -0.50 16.57
CA THR A 83 7.35 0.41 15.68
C THR A 83 6.56 0.71 14.40
N MET A 84 5.87 -0.29 13.84
CA MET A 84 5.01 -0.07 12.67
C MET A 84 3.82 0.84 13.00
N ILE A 85 3.14 0.62 14.13
CA ILE A 85 2.01 1.46 14.57
C ILE A 85 2.45 2.90 14.84
N GLU A 86 3.55 3.09 15.58
CA GLU A 86 4.14 4.42 15.84
C GLU A 86 4.48 5.12 14.52
N ARG A 87 5.06 4.39 13.57
CA ARG A 87 5.43 4.94 12.27
C ARG A 87 4.23 5.42 11.45
N ILE A 88 3.20 4.59 11.28
CA ILE A 88 2.04 4.95 10.43
C ILE A 88 1.14 6.02 11.06
N THR A 89 1.22 6.19 12.38
CA THR A 89 0.54 7.26 13.12
C THR A 89 1.38 8.54 13.19
N SER A 90 2.69 8.45 12.94
CA SER A 90 3.58 9.61 12.80
C SER A 90 3.48 10.28 11.41
N ILE A 91 4.04 11.49 11.32
CA ILE A 91 4.14 12.26 10.06
C ILE A 91 5.11 11.58 9.06
N ASN A 92 6.07 10.78 9.55
CA ASN A 92 7.21 10.26 8.77
C ASN A 92 7.02 8.80 8.31
N ASN A 93 5.84 8.47 7.79
CA ASN A 93 5.60 7.16 7.17
C ASN A 93 6.09 7.14 5.71
N PRO A 94 6.95 6.21 5.27
CA PRO A 94 7.34 6.09 3.87
C PRO A 94 6.20 5.51 3.03
N ASN A 95 6.33 5.63 1.72
CA ASN A 95 5.55 4.81 0.80
C ASN A 95 6.10 3.37 0.83
N PHE A 96 5.30 2.39 0.42
CA PHE A 96 5.76 1.01 0.38
C PHE A 96 5.79 0.47 -1.03
N PHE A 97 6.87 -0.22 -1.37
CA PHE A 97 6.97 -1.09 -2.51
C PHE A 97 6.79 -2.54 -2.08
N PHE A 98 5.93 -3.26 -2.77
CA PHE A 98 5.66 -4.67 -2.54
C PHE A 98 5.99 -5.47 -3.79
N MET A 99 7.01 -6.33 -3.68
CA MET A 99 7.50 -7.16 -4.78
C MET A 99 7.12 -8.62 -4.57
N HIS A 100 6.42 -9.16 -5.55
CA HIS A 100 6.18 -10.58 -5.74
C HIS A 100 7.08 -11.10 -6.85
N TYR A 101 7.81 -12.17 -6.57
CA TYR A 101 8.73 -12.76 -7.53
C TYR A 101 8.68 -14.29 -7.46
N ASN A 102 9.03 -14.94 -8.57
CA ASN A 102 9.24 -16.37 -8.62
C ASN A 102 10.58 -16.73 -7.96
N LYS A 103 10.58 -17.61 -6.95
CA LYS A 103 11.81 -17.97 -6.22
C LYS A 103 12.88 -18.67 -7.05
N ILE A 104 12.46 -19.40 -8.08
CA ILE A 104 13.36 -20.23 -8.89
C ILE A 104 13.96 -19.38 -10.00
N SER A 105 13.09 -18.74 -10.80
CA SER A 105 13.57 -17.95 -11.93
C SER A 105 14.06 -16.56 -11.52
N LEU A 106 13.70 -16.05 -10.33
CA LEU A 106 13.92 -14.65 -9.93
C LEU A 106 13.23 -13.62 -10.86
N GLN A 107 12.21 -14.07 -11.59
CA GLN A 107 11.33 -13.21 -12.37
C GLN A 107 10.37 -12.45 -11.45
N ILE A 108 10.21 -11.15 -11.67
CA ILE A 108 9.22 -10.33 -10.96
C ILE A 108 7.84 -10.56 -11.60
N GLU A 109 6.90 -11.02 -10.79
CA GLU A 109 5.54 -11.29 -11.22
C GLU A 109 4.61 -10.09 -10.96
N ASN A 110 4.74 -9.46 -9.79
CA ASN A 110 3.98 -8.26 -9.45
C ASN A 110 4.85 -7.29 -8.66
N PHE A 111 4.70 -6.01 -8.93
CA PHE A 111 5.35 -4.94 -8.19
C PHE A 111 4.36 -3.81 -7.98
N VAL A 112 4.07 -3.50 -6.71
CA VAL A 112 2.99 -2.59 -6.34
C VAL A 112 3.53 -1.52 -5.40
N MET A 113 3.21 -0.26 -5.68
CA MET A 113 3.37 0.82 -4.72
C MET A 113 2.08 1.01 -3.92
N VAL A 114 2.21 1.18 -2.61
CA VAL A 114 1.15 1.71 -1.75
C VAL A 114 1.59 3.07 -1.21
N PRO A 115 0.87 4.17 -1.53
CA PRO A 115 1.14 5.47 -0.94
C PRO A 115 1.01 5.47 0.58
N LYS A 116 1.88 6.22 1.26
CA LYS A 116 1.92 6.31 2.75
C LYS A 116 0.60 6.67 3.42
N TYR A 117 -0.25 7.41 2.73
CA TYR A 117 -1.56 7.85 3.22
C TYR A 117 -2.66 6.77 3.11
N PHE A 118 -2.37 5.60 2.54
CA PHE A 118 -3.26 4.44 2.62
C PHE A 118 -2.99 3.55 3.83
N PHE A 119 -1.97 3.87 4.64
CA PHE A 119 -1.68 3.12 5.86
C PHE A 119 -2.53 3.62 7.03
N SER A 120 -3.28 2.69 7.62
CA SER A 120 -4.02 2.86 8.87
C SER A 120 -3.71 1.73 9.85
N PRO A 121 -3.93 1.90 11.16
CA PRO A 121 -3.75 0.81 12.12
C PRO A 121 -4.48 -0.48 11.75
N ASP A 122 -5.65 -0.38 11.12
CA ASP A 122 -6.49 -1.53 10.77
C ASP A 122 -5.91 -2.46 9.70
N ILE A 123 -4.93 -1.99 8.93
CA ILE A 123 -4.23 -2.82 7.95
C ILE A 123 -3.01 -3.54 8.56
N ILE A 124 -2.71 -3.33 9.86
CA ILE A 124 -1.59 -3.95 10.56
C ILE A 124 -2.07 -5.07 11.47
N GLU A 125 -1.82 -6.31 11.08
CA GLU A 125 -2.13 -7.51 11.86
C GLU A 125 -1.00 -7.79 12.86
N LYS A 126 -1.28 -7.68 14.16
CA LYS A 126 -0.35 -8.08 15.22
C LYS A 126 -0.15 -9.60 15.21
N ARG A 127 1.11 -10.06 15.21
CA ARG A 127 1.42 -11.50 15.29
C ARG A 127 1.48 -11.96 16.74
N LYS A 128 1.43 -13.28 16.94
CA LYS A 128 1.76 -13.87 18.24
C LYS A 128 3.24 -13.59 18.57
N PRO A 129 3.59 -13.31 19.84
CA PRO A 129 4.98 -13.23 20.28
C PRO A 129 5.74 -14.51 19.93
N LEU A 130 7.05 -14.38 19.67
CA LEU A 130 7.91 -15.54 19.52
C LEU A 130 8.02 -16.32 20.83
N ALA A 131 8.09 -17.65 20.73
CA ALA A 131 8.23 -18.54 21.87
C ALA A 131 9.49 -18.24 22.69
N GLU A 132 9.47 -18.61 23.97
CA GLU A 132 10.60 -18.43 24.90
C GLU A 132 11.89 -19.13 24.45
N THR A 133 11.76 -20.19 23.64
CA THR A 133 12.91 -20.91 23.07
C THR A 133 13.56 -20.21 21.87
N ALA A 134 12.92 -19.17 21.32
CA ALA A 134 13.44 -18.45 20.18
C ALA A 134 14.56 -17.48 20.59
N ARG A 135 15.52 -17.25 19.69
CA ARG A 135 16.61 -16.27 19.90
C ARG A 135 16.12 -14.86 20.30
N ARG A 136 14.91 -14.48 19.86
CA ARG A 136 14.24 -13.22 20.21
C ARG A 136 12.93 -13.51 20.92
N ALA A 137 12.98 -14.27 22.01
CA ALA A 137 11.84 -14.59 22.86
C ALA A 137 10.99 -13.34 23.17
N GLY A 138 9.66 -13.48 23.12
CA GLY A 138 8.72 -12.38 23.36
C GLY A 138 8.61 -11.35 22.23
N TRP A 139 9.49 -11.36 21.22
CA TRP A 139 9.42 -10.40 20.11
C TRP A 139 8.10 -10.55 19.35
N THR A 140 7.41 -9.44 19.15
CA THR A 140 6.12 -9.40 18.48
C THR A 140 6.22 -8.66 17.15
N GLY A 141 6.13 -9.43 16.06
CA GLY A 141 6.08 -8.87 14.71
C GLY A 141 4.67 -8.48 14.26
N CYS A 142 4.56 -7.98 13.04
CA CYS A 142 3.28 -7.73 12.38
C CYS A 142 3.23 -8.22 10.93
N ASN A 143 2.03 -8.22 10.36
CA ASN A 143 1.81 -8.33 8.93
C ASN A 143 1.07 -7.08 8.42
N ILE A 144 1.35 -6.69 7.18
CA ILE A 144 0.59 -5.69 6.44
C ILE A 144 -0.46 -6.43 5.60
N LEU A 145 -1.73 -6.09 5.77
CA LEU A 145 -2.88 -6.69 5.11
C LEU A 145 -3.22 -5.92 3.82
N LEU A 146 -2.59 -6.30 2.71
CA LEU A 146 -2.78 -5.66 1.40
C LEU A 146 -4.22 -5.78 0.87
N ASN A 147 -4.97 -6.79 1.29
CA ASN A 147 -6.37 -6.95 0.93
C ASN A 147 -7.32 -5.97 1.63
N ARG A 148 -6.87 -5.29 2.70
CA ARG A 148 -7.64 -4.23 3.38
C ARG A 148 -7.36 -2.84 2.85
N ILE A 149 -6.40 -2.72 1.93
CA ILE A 149 -6.06 -1.47 1.26
C ILE A 149 -7.00 -1.30 0.06
N PRO A 150 -7.68 -0.14 -0.08
CA PRO A 150 -8.49 0.15 -1.25
C PRO A 150 -7.75 -0.07 -2.57
N ASN A 151 -8.49 -0.40 -3.63
CA ASN A 151 -7.95 -0.65 -4.96
C ASN A 151 -7.07 0.51 -5.47
N GLU A 152 -7.52 1.73 -5.22
CA GLU A 152 -6.89 3.00 -5.58
C GLU A 152 -5.51 3.15 -4.92
N GLY A 153 -5.34 2.60 -3.71
CA GLY A 153 -4.08 2.60 -2.99
C GLY A 153 -3.09 1.54 -3.44
N ARG A 154 -3.49 0.61 -4.31
CA ARG A 154 -2.63 -0.48 -4.82
C ARG A 154 -2.20 -0.16 -6.24
N ILE A 155 -1.14 0.62 -6.36
CA ILE A 155 -0.66 1.17 -7.62
C ILE A 155 0.34 0.20 -8.24
N TYR A 156 -0.15 -0.65 -9.16
CA TYR A 156 0.68 -1.61 -9.87
C TYR A 156 1.65 -0.92 -10.81
N ILE A 157 2.93 -1.28 -10.66
CA ILE A 157 4.05 -0.94 -11.54
C ILE A 157 4.32 -2.10 -12.49
N VAL A 158 4.28 -3.33 -11.97
CA VAL A 158 4.29 -4.57 -12.72
C VAL A 158 3.08 -5.39 -12.26
N GLN A 159 2.27 -5.89 -13.19
CA GLN A 159 1.11 -6.72 -12.88
C GLN A 159 1.11 -7.94 -13.80
N ASN A 160 1.12 -9.13 -13.20
CA ASN A 160 1.17 -10.40 -13.93
C ASN A 160 2.27 -10.40 -15.00
N GLU A 161 3.51 -10.07 -14.58
CA GLU A 161 4.72 -10.02 -15.40
C GLU A 161 4.69 -8.97 -16.53
N LYS A 162 3.72 -8.04 -16.49
CA LYS A 162 3.60 -6.96 -17.47
C LYS A 162 3.84 -5.62 -16.82
N GLU A 163 4.67 -4.81 -17.43
CA GLU A 163 4.90 -3.43 -17.02
C GLU A 163 3.66 -2.57 -17.28
N ILE A 164 3.32 -1.74 -16.30
CA ILE A 164 2.35 -0.67 -16.47
C ILE A 164 3.12 0.58 -16.93
N SER A 165 2.59 1.29 -17.92
CA SER A 165 3.24 2.50 -18.42
C SER A 165 3.38 3.56 -17.32
N VAL A 166 4.53 4.24 -17.26
CA VAL A 166 4.83 5.32 -16.31
C VAL A 166 3.70 6.36 -16.24
N LYS A 167 3.18 6.79 -17.38
CA LYS A 167 2.06 7.75 -17.46
C LYS A 167 0.83 7.28 -16.66
N LYS A 168 0.37 6.04 -16.88
CA LYS A 168 -0.77 5.46 -16.15
C LYS A 168 -0.49 5.32 -14.65
N ILE A 169 0.75 4.97 -14.28
CA ILE A 169 1.16 4.87 -12.87
C ILE A 169 1.04 6.25 -12.22
N MET A 170 1.63 7.28 -12.83
CA MET A 170 1.57 8.65 -12.32
C MET A 170 0.13 9.14 -12.26
N GLU A 171 -0.69 8.94 -13.29
CA GLU A 171 -2.12 9.33 -13.27
C GLU A 171 -2.87 8.69 -12.09
N LYS A 172 -2.65 7.40 -11.82
CA LYS A 172 -3.23 6.72 -10.64
C LYS A 172 -2.74 7.32 -9.33
N VAL A 173 -1.45 7.62 -9.21
CA VAL A 173 -0.88 8.26 -8.01
C VAL A 173 -1.57 9.61 -7.76
N HIS A 174 -1.60 10.49 -8.76
CA HIS A 174 -2.16 11.85 -8.64
C HIS A 174 -3.64 11.84 -8.24
N ARG A 175 -4.44 10.88 -8.75
CA ARG A 175 -5.86 10.72 -8.35
C ARG A 175 -6.05 10.44 -6.87
N THR A 176 -5.03 9.97 -6.16
CA THR A 176 -5.11 9.66 -4.73
C THR A 176 -4.48 10.73 -3.83
N GLU A 177 -3.84 11.76 -4.42
CA GLU A 177 -3.10 12.75 -3.66
C GLU A 177 -3.98 13.64 -2.79
N PHE A 178 -5.29 13.68 -3.01
CA PHE A 178 -6.23 14.37 -2.11
C PHE A 178 -6.24 13.79 -0.68
N LEU A 179 -5.82 12.54 -0.52
CA LEU A 179 -5.63 11.90 0.79
C LEU A 179 -4.35 12.38 1.49
N ARG A 180 -3.40 12.96 0.75
CA ARG A 180 -2.16 13.52 1.28
C ARG A 180 -2.50 14.71 2.20
N GLY A 181 -1.93 14.72 3.40
CA GLY A 181 -2.16 15.78 4.38
C GLY A 181 -3.51 15.74 5.10
N SER A 182 -4.41 14.81 4.76
CA SER A 182 -5.64 14.57 5.51
C SER A 182 -5.31 14.06 6.92
N LYS A 183 -6.05 14.54 7.93
CA LYS A 183 -5.95 14.04 9.31
C LYS A 183 -6.27 12.54 9.35
N LEU A 184 -5.65 11.81 10.29
CA LEU A 184 -5.81 10.36 10.44
C LEU A 184 -7.27 9.91 10.47
N GLU A 185 -8.12 10.61 11.23
CA GLU A 185 -9.55 10.30 11.36
C GLU A 185 -10.30 10.48 10.04
N THR A 186 -10.13 11.63 9.38
CA THR A 186 -10.74 11.91 8.06
C THR A 186 -10.29 10.89 7.03
N ARG A 187 -9.00 10.54 7.07
CA ARG A 187 -8.41 9.52 6.20
C ARG A 187 -9.00 8.14 6.49
N GLY A 188 -9.16 7.75 7.74
CA GLY A 188 -9.78 6.47 8.13
C GLY A 188 -11.17 6.32 7.53
N TRP A 189 -12.04 7.31 7.75
CA TRP A 189 -13.37 7.35 7.14
C TRP A 189 -13.35 7.23 5.61
N MET A 190 -12.44 7.95 4.96
CA MET A 190 -12.33 7.92 3.51
C MET A 190 -11.92 6.55 2.99
N LEU A 191 -10.92 5.91 3.62
CA LEU A 191 -10.44 4.59 3.24
C LEU A 191 -11.51 3.52 3.47
N ASP A 192 -12.27 3.62 4.57
CA ASP A 192 -13.35 2.68 4.88
C ASP A 192 -14.51 2.80 3.90
N VAL A 193 -14.96 4.01 3.58
CA VAL A 193 -16.01 4.21 2.59
C VAL A 193 -15.54 3.79 1.19
N LEU A 194 -14.28 4.05 0.84
CA LEU A 194 -13.71 3.61 -0.42
C LEU A 194 -13.63 2.08 -0.52
N ASN A 195 -13.32 1.40 0.60
CA ASN A 195 -13.40 -0.06 0.69
C ASN A 195 -14.84 -0.55 0.48
N CYS A 196 -15.86 0.10 1.08
CA CYS A 196 -17.26 -0.24 0.82
C CYS A 196 -17.63 -0.11 -0.66
N VAL A 197 -17.20 0.96 -1.32
CA VAL A 197 -17.38 1.15 -2.78
C VAL A 197 -16.71 0.02 -3.57
N ASN A 198 -15.51 -0.40 -3.16
CA ASN A 198 -14.77 -1.49 -3.81
C ASN A 198 -15.37 -2.89 -3.58
N ILE A 199 -16.13 -3.10 -2.50
CA ILE A 199 -16.83 -4.37 -2.23
C ILE A 199 -18.01 -4.56 -3.18
N ILE A 200 -18.73 -3.50 -3.53
CA ILE A 200 -19.80 -3.57 -4.52
C ILE A 200 -19.17 -3.96 -5.86
N GLU A 201 -19.55 -5.05 -6.50
CA GLU A 201 -18.88 -5.49 -7.73
C GLU A 201 -19.21 -4.61 -8.93
N ASP A 202 -20.46 -4.15 -8.99
CA ASP A 202 -20.97 -3.34 -10.09
C ASP A 202 -20.22 -2.00 -10.22
N ARG A 203 -20.08 -1.56 -11.47
CA ARG A 203 -19.53 -0.24 -11.79
C ARG A 203 -20.46 0.87 -11.31
N ASP A 204 -21.77 0.67 -11.46
CA ASP A 204 -22.80 1.60 -11.03
C ASP A 204 -23.39 1.07 -9.72
N PHE A 205 -23.58 1.96 -8.73
CA PHE A 205 -24.06 1.58 -7.41
C PHE A 205 -24.99 2.64 -6.81
N THR A 206 -25.72 2.27 -5.75
CA THR A 206 -26.71 3.15 -5.10
C THR A 206 -26.31 3.53 -3.68
N LEU A 207 -26.93 4.60 -3.19
CA LEU A 207 -26.79 5.03 -1.80
C LEU A 207 -27.34 3.98 -0.83
N GLU A 208 -28.36 3.24 -1.23
CA GLU A 208 -28.93 2.14 -0.45
C GLU A 208 -27.92 0.99 -0.29
N GLN A 209 -27.22 0.60 -1.36
CA GLN A 209 -26.12 -0.36 -1.26
C GLN A 209 -25.03 0.15 -0.31
N MET A 210 -24.71 1.44 -0.34
CA MET A 210 -23.77 2.02 0.61
C MET A 210 -24.27 1.98 2.06
N TYR A 211 -25.56 2.18 2.29
CA TYR A 211 -26.16 2.08 3.62
C TYR A 211 -26.19 0.66 4.19
N SER A 212 -26.09 -0.38 3.35
CA SER A 212 -25.94 -1.76 3.84
C SER A 212 -24.67 -1.96 4.69
N PHE A 213 -23.66 -1.08 4.52
CA PHE A 213 -22.41 -1.09 5.28
C PHE A 213 -22.46 -0.29 6.59
N GLU A 214 -23.60 0.31 6.94
CA GLU A 214 -23.74 1.18 8.11
C GLU A 214 -23.26 0.52 9.41
N LYS A 215 -23.70 -0.73 9.68
CA LYS A 215 -23.30 -1.45 10.88
C LYS A 215 -21.78 -1.66 10.98
N MET A 216 -21.17 -2.10 9.88
CA MET A 216 -19.73 -2.29 9.81
C MET A 216 -18.95 -0.98 10.01
N LEU A 217 -19.44 0.12 9.43
CA LEU A 217 -18.82 1.43 9.58
C LEU A 217 -19.00 1.98 11.00
N ALA A 218 -20.14 1.73 11.65
CA ALA A 218 -20.37 2.09 13.05
C ALA A 218 -19.42 1.35 14.01
N GLU A 219 -19.15 0.06 13.76
CA GLU A 219 -18.20 -0.73 14.56
C GLU A 219 -16.77 -0.21 14.44
N LYS A 220 -16.38 0.32 13.27
CA LYS A 220 -15.06 0.93 13.05
C LYS A 220 -14.93 2.34 13.60
N HIS A 221 -16.04 3.09 13.65
CA HIS A 221 -16.08 4.49 14.06
C HIS A 221 -17.12 4.68 15.18
N PRO A 222 -16.88 4.09 16.38
CA PRO A 222 -17.88 3.98 17.44
C PRO A 222 -18.36 5.34 17.99
N ASP A 223 -17.56 6.39 17.86
CA ASP A 223 -17.90 7.73 18.35
C ASP A 223 -18.87 8.48 17.42
N ASN A 224 -19.14 7.96 16.21
CA ASN A 224 -19.97 8.63 15.23
C ASN A 224 -21.41 8.10 15.24
N HIS A 225 -22.35 8.97 15.59
CA HIS A 225 -23.78 8.64 15.68
C HIS A 225 -24.57 8.97 14.40
N HIS A 226 -23.91 9.47 13.35
CA HIS A 226 -24.50 9.94 12.09
C HIS A 226 -23.84 9.26 10.88
N ILE A 227 -23.78 7.92 10.89
CA ILE A 227 -23.04 7.12 9.89
C ILE A 227 -23.52 7.37 8.47
N LYS A 228 -24.83 7.39 8.21
CA LYS A 228 -25.38 7.65 6.86
C LYS A 228 -24.98 9.01 6.32
N ASP A 229 -24.95 10.02 7.19
CA ASP A 229 -24.58 11.39 6.82
C ASP A 229 -23.09 11.44 6.49
N LYS A 230 -22.29 10.73 7.28
CA LYS A 230 -20.85 10.57 7.03
C LYS A 230 -20.57 9.85 5.71
N ILE A 231 -21.30 8.78 5.39
CA ILE A 231 -21.22 8.10 4.09
C ILE A 231 -21.47 9.09 2.95
N ARG A 232 -22.55 9.89 3.03
CA ARG A 232 -22.86 10.90 2.00
C ARG A 232 -21.75 11.94 1.86
N GLN A 233 -21.21 12.41 2.98
CA GLN A 233 -20.06 13.33 2.98
C GLN A 233 -18.84 12.72 2.29
N GLN A 234 -18.49 11.47 2.60
CA GLN A 234 -17.33 10.81 1.98
C GLN A 234 -17.56 10.57 0.48
N LEU A 235 -18.76 10.19 0.06
CA LEU A 235 -19.09 10.03 -1.37
C LEU A 235 -18.95 11.35 -2.15
N GLN A 236 -19.31 12.49 -1.55
CA GLN A 236 -19.10 13.80 -2.16
C GLN A 236 -17.60 14.08 -2.36
N MET A 237 -16.78 13.79 -1.36
CA MET A 237 -15.32 13.95 -1.49
C MET A 237 -14.73 13.01 -2.55
N LEU A 238 -15.19 11.75 -2.63
CA LEU A 238 -14.76 10.81 -3.67
C LEU A 238 -15.13 11.31 -5.08
N ARG A 239 -16.32 11.94 -5.22
CA ARG A 239 -16.75 12.56 -6.46
C ARG A 239 -15.87 13.75 -6.84
N ASP A 240 -15.61 14.66 -5.89
CA ASP A 240 -14.85 15.88 -6.13
C ASP A 240 -13.40 15.57 -6.55
N ASN A 241 -12.89 14.39 -6.18
CA ASN A 241 -11.58 13.90 -6.56
C ASN A 241 -11.60 12.91 -7.74
N GLY A 242 -12.73 12.80 -8.44
CA GLY A 242 -12.85 12.02 -9.66
C GLY A 242 -12.75 10.50 -9.47
N ILE A 243 -12.91 9.98 -8.25
CA ILE A 243 -12.94 8.54 -7.96
C ILE A 243 -14.29 7.94 -8.34
N ILE A 244 -15.38 8.70 -8.13
CA ILE A 244 -16.74 8.33 -8.54
C ILE A 244 -17.43 9.50 -9.26
N GLU A 245 -18.53 9.21 -9.93
CA GLU A 245 -19.42 10.16 -10.58
C GLU A 245 -20.80 10.07 -9.93
N PHE A 246 -21.49 11.21 -9.77
CA PHE A 246 -22.88 11.24 -9.32
C PHE A 246 -23.79 11.25 -10.55
N ILE A 247 -24.49 10.13 -10.78
CA ILE A 247 -25.44 9.98 -11.90
C ILE A 247 -26.78 10.66 -11.56
N GLY A 248 -27.06 10.86 -10.26
CA GLY A 248 -28.25 11.55 -9.75
C GLY A 248 -29.14 10.65 -8.89
N ARG A 249 -29.97 11.27 -8.04
CA ARG A 249 -30.96 10.60 -7.16
C ARG A 249 -30.36 9.42 -6.35
N GLY A 250 -29.16 9.62 -5.77
CA GLY A 250 -28.49 8.59 -4.97
C GLY A 250 -27.90 7.44 -5.79
N ARG A 251 -27.66 7.64 -7.09
CA ARG A 251 -26.93 6.71 -7.96
C ARG A 251 -25.54 7.26 -8.29
N TYR A 252 -24.57 6.35 -8.30
CA TYR A 252 -23.15 6.65 -8.44
C TYR A 252 -22.51 5.70 -9.46
N ARG A 253 -21.40 6.12 -10.04
CA ARG A 253 -20.57 5.32 -10.95
C ARG A 253 -19.12 5.39 -10.55
N LYS A 254 -18.40 4.27 -10.60
CA LYS A 254 -16.95 4.25 -10.38
C LYS A 254 -16.21 4.71 -11.64
N ASN A 255 -15.19 5.55 -11.43
CA ASN A 255 -14.30 6.01 -12.48
C ASN A 255 -13.06 5.11 -12.51
N ASN A 256 -12.85 4.45 -13.65
CA ASN A 256 -11.70 3.57 -13.88
C ASN A 256 -10.39 4.35 -14.03
#